data_AF-A0A957R000-F1
#
_entry.id   AF-A0A957R000-F1
#
_cell.length_a   1.000
_cell.length_b   1.000
_cell.length_c   1.000
_cell.angle_alpha   90.00
_cell.angle_beta   90.00
_cell.angle_gamma   90.00
#
_symmetry.space_group_name_H-M   'P 1'
#
loop_
_entity.id
_entity.type
_entity.pdbx_description
1 polymer ?
#
loop_
_entity_poly.entity_id
_entity_poly.type
_entity_poly.pdbx_seq_one_letter_code
_entity_poly.pdbx_strand_id
1 'polypeptide(L)'
;NPWIYTAFATTGVILAAVYLLWMFQRVFMGPLDKEENKKLRDLNKGELAIMLAFLLFIVWIGVAPSGFFNLTEPAVGKLVELGSWVSTVAGP
;
A
#
# COMPACT_ATOMS: atom_id res chain seq x y z
N ASN A 1 11.53 -24.38 -5.62
CA ASN A 1 12.13 -23.28 -6.43
C ASN A 1 11.62 -21.92 -5.97
N PRO A 2 12.22 -21.32 -4.92
CA PRO A 2 11.73 -20.07 -4.31
C PRO A 2 11.76 -18.86 -5.26
N TRP A 3 12.65 -18.89 -6.26
CA TRP A 3 12.84 -17.79 -7.22
C TRP A 3 11.61 -17.45 -8.06
N ILE A 4 10.72 -18.43 -8.31
CA ILE A 4 9.49 -18.21 -9.09
C ILE A 4 8.55 -17.27 -8.32
N TYR A 5 8.36 -17.50 -7.02
CA TYR A 5 7.51 -16.64 -6.18
C TYR A 5 8.03 -15.22 -6.10
N THR A 6 9.36 -15.05 -5.95
CA THR A 6 10.00 -13.73 -5.93
C THR A 6 9.83 -13.00 -7.27
N ALA A 7 9.96 -13.70 -8.39
CA ALA A 7 9.78 -13.12 -9.72
C ALA A 7 8.34 -12.61 -9.92
N PHE A 8 7.32 -13.39 -9.54
CA PHE A 8 5.93 -12.95 -9.63
C PHE A 8 5.62 -11.77 -8.70
N ALA A 9 6.09 -11.82 -7.45
CA ALA A 9 5.90 -10.74 -6.48
C ALA A 9 6.51 -9.42 -6.98
N THR A 10 7.76 -9.47 -7.46
CA THR A 10 8.47 -8.28 -7.95
C THR A 10 7.81 -7.70 -9.21
N THR A 11 7.34 -8.57 -10.11
CA THR A 11 6.61 -8.12 -11.31
C THR A 11 5.35 -7.35 -10.95
N GLY A 12 4.59 -7.82 -9.95
CA GLY A 12 3.41 -7.10 -9.45
C GLY A 12 3.73 -5.71 -8.91
N VAL A 13 4.83 -5.59 -8.14
CA VAL A 13 5.29 -4.28 -7.61
C VAL A 13 5.69 -3.33 -8.74
N ILE A 14 6.42 -3.82 -9.75
CA ILE A 14 6.83 -3.00 -10.91
C ILE A 14 5.60 -2.50 -11.68
N LEU A 15 4.64 -3.38 -11.96
CA LEU A 15 3.41 -3.01 -12.66
C LEU A 15 2.60 -1.96 -11.87
N ALA A 16 2.50 -2.12 -10.54
CA ALA A 16 1.84 -1.13 -9.69
C ALA A 16 2.53 0.24 -9.77
N ALA A 17 3.86 0.29 -9.69
CA ALA A 17 4.62 1.52 -9.78
C ALA A 17 4.46 2.20 -11.16
N VAL A 18 4.59 1.44 -12.25
CA VAL A 18 4.43 1.97 -13.63
C VAL A 18 3.01 2.52 -13.84
N TYR A 19 1.99 1.81 -13.37
CA TYR A 19 0.61 2.27 -13.49
C TYR A 19 0.37 3.56 -12.68
N LEU A 20 0.85 3.64 -11.44
CA LEU A 20 0.72 4.84 -10.61
C LEU A 20 1.44 6.04 -11.25
N LEU A 21 2.63 5.84 -11.81
CA LEU A 21 3.37 6.90 -12.50
C LEU A 21 2.65 7.36 -13.77
N TRP A 22 2.22 6.42 -14.63
CA TRP A 22 1.49 6.75 -15.85
C TRP A 22 0.16 7.48 -15.55
N MET A 23 -0.57 7.03 -14.53
CA MET A 23 -1.80 7.69 -14.06
C MET A 23 -1.51 9.10 -13.56
N PHE A 24 -0.49 9.28 -12.70
CA PHE A 24 -0.13 10.58 -12.15
C PHE A 24 0.21 11.58 -13.26
N GLN A 25 1.02 11.16 -14.23
CA GLN A 25 1.36 11.98 -15.40
C GLN A 25 0.10 12.38 -16.19
N ARG A 26 -0.81 11.45 -16.44
CA ARG A 26 -2.02 11.73 -17.22
C ARG A 26 -3.04 12.61 -16.49
N VAL A 27 -3.18 12.43 -15.17
CA VAL A 27 -4.19 13.13 -14.36
C VAL A 27 -3.74 14.53 -13.98
N PHE A 28 -2.48 14.69 -13.56
CA PHE A 28 -1.99 15.97 -13.03
C PHE A 28 -1.15 16.77 -14.04
N MET A 29 -0.44 16.09 -14.95
CA MET A 29 0.51 16.74 -15.88
C MET A 29 -0.02 16.82 -17.32
N GLY A 30 -1.23 16.31 -17.60
CA GLY A 30 -1.87 16.37 -18.91
C GLY A 30 -2.62 17.69 -19.15
N PRO A 31 -2.90 18.05 -20.41
CA PRO A 31 -3.72 19.22 -20.74
C PRO A 31 -5.15 19.05 -20.21
N LEU A 32 -5.76 20.15 -19.78
CA LEU A 32 -7.13 20.14 -19.24
C LEU A 32 -8.15 19.97 -20.38
N ASP A 33 -8.39 18.71 -20.74
CA ASP A 33 -9.16 18.33 -21.95
C ASP A 33 -10.68 18.47 -21.77
N LYS A 34 -11.15 18.53 -20.51
CA LYS A 34 -12.59 18.60 -20.18
C LYS A 34 -12.92 19.96 -19.58
N GLU A 35 -13.79 20.72 -20.24
CA GLU A 35 -14.24 22.03 -19.74
C GLU A 35 -14.99 21.94 -18.40
N GLU A 36 -15.63 20.82 -18.10
CA GLU A 36 -16.27 20.55 -16.81
C GLU A 36 -15.28 20.56 -15.65
N ASN A 37 -14.04 20.11 -15.88
CA ASN A 37 -13.00 20.09 -14.84
C ASN A 37 -12.53 21.49 -14.45
N LYS A 38 -12.75 22.51 -15.31
CA LYS A 38 -12.44 23.91 -15.01
C LYS A 38 -13.35 24.50 -13.93
N LYS A 39 -14.50 23.87 -13.67
CA LYS A 39 -15.49 24.31 -12.67
C LYS A 39 -15.35 23.58 -11.33
N LEU A 40 -14.40 22.65 -11.22
CA LEU A 40 -14.14 21.96 -9.96
C LEU A 40 -13.59 22.98 -8.96
N ARG A 41 -14.25 23.06 -7.81
CA ARG A 41 -13.81 23.92 -6.70
C ARG A 41 -12.55 23.31 -6.09
N ASP A 42 -11.56 24.15 -5.84
CA ASP A 42 -10.33 23.75 -5.16
C ASP A 42 -10.61 23.16 -3.76
N LEU A 43 -9.64 22.38 -3.28
CA LEU A 43 -9.70 21.71 -1.98
C LEU A 43 -10.02 22.70 -0.85
N ASN A 44 -11.04 22.36 -0.07
CA ASN A 44 -11.38 23.13 1.12
C ASN A 44 -10.38 22.82 2.25
N LYS A 45 -10.19 23.76 3.19
CA LYS A 45 -9.25 23.60 4.32
C LYS A 45 -9.54 22.35 5.17
N GLY A 46 -10.80 21.94 5.27
CA GLY A 46 -11.20 20.70 5.95
C GLY A 46 -10.76 19.43 5.21
N GLU A 47 -10.88 19.41 3.89
CA GLU A 47 -10.46 18.27 3.05
C GLU A 47 -8.94 18.13 3.07
N LEU A 48 -8.22 19.26 3.01
CA LEU A 48 -6.77 19.30 3.17
C LEU A 48 -6.33 18.77 4.54
N ALA A 49 -7.03 19.12 5.62
CA ALA A 49 -6.72 18.62 6.96
C ALA A 49 -6.84 17.09 7.05
N ILE A 50 -7.88 16.50 6.44
CA ILE A 50 -8.07 15.05 6.39
C ILE A 50 -6.96 14.38 5.57
N MET A 51 -6.62 14.95 4.41
CA MET A 51 -5.53 14.43 3.57
C MET A 51 -4.19 14.46 4.30
N LEU A 52 -3.90 15.54 5.01
CA LEU A 52 -2.68 15.67 5.83
C LEU A 52 -2.67 14.68 7.00
N ALA A 53 -3.80 14.43 7.65
CA ALA A 53 -3.88 13.42 8.72
C ALA A 53 -3.50 12.03 8.18
N PHE A 54 -4.03 11.61 7.03
CA PHE A 54 -3.63 10.35 6.40
C PHE A 54 -2.15 10.31 6.01
N LEU A 55 -1.64 11.41 5.45
CA LEU A 55 -0.22 11.51 5.08
C LEU A 55 0.69 11.34 6.30
N LEU A 56 0.33 11.95 7.43
CA LEU A 56 1.07 11.79 8.68
C LEU A 56 1.11 10.34 9.15
N PHE A 57 -0.01 9.61 9.07
CA PHE A 57 -0.03 8.19 9.43
C PHE A 57 0.84 7.34 8.49
N ILE A 58 0.79 7.59 7.18
CA ILE A 58 1.61 6.87 6.19
C ILE A 58 3.10 7.10 6.48
N VAL A 59 3.50 8.35 6.70
CA VAL A 59 4.90 8.71 7.00
C VAL A 59 5.33 8.13 8.34
N TRP A 60 4.50 8.20 9.38
CA TRP A 60 4.80 7.60 10.68
C TRP A 60 5.08 6.10 10.52
N ILE A 61 4.15 5.33 9.94
CA ILE A 61 4.32 3.88 9.77
C ILE A 61 5.56 3.56 8.93
N GLY A 62 5.86 4.39 7.92
CA GLY A 62 7.05 4.23 7.09
C GLY A 62 8.38 4.48 7.83
N VAL A 63 8.44 5.48 8.70
CA VAL A 63 9.67 5.85 9.43
C VAL A 63 9.86 5.03 10.71
N ALA A 64 8.78 4.81 11.46
CA ALA A 64 8.80 4.11 12.75
C ALA A 64 7.75 2.98 12.75
N PRO A 65 8.04 1.84 12.08
CA PRO A 65 7.11 0.73 11.94
C PRO A 65 6.88 -0.03 13.26
N SER A 66 7.80 0.04 14.21
CA SER A 66 7.81 -0.77 15.45
C SER A 66 6.49 -0.70 16.23
N GLY A 67 5.88 0.49 16.34
CA GLY A 67 4.59 0.65 17.03
C GLY A 67 3.46 -0.17 16.41
N PHE A 68 3.44 -0.32 15.09
CA PHE A 68 2.42 -1.09 14.37
C PHE A 68 2.73 -2.59 14.36
N PHE A 69 3.99 -2.97 14.15
CA PHE A 69 4.40 -4.38 14.09
C PHE A 69 4.26 -5.08 15.45
N ASN A 70 4.60 -4.42 16.56
CA ASN A 70 4.47 -5.00 17.91
C ASN A 70 3.01 -5.38 18.25
N LEU A 71 2.03 -4.70 17.65
CA LEU A 71 0.61 -4.99 17.85
C LEU A 71 0.16 -6.24 17.07
N THR A 72 0.80 -6.52 15.93
CA THR A 72 0.44 -7.61 15.01
C THR A 72 1.25 -8.89 15.27
N GLU A 73 2.46 -8.76 15.81
CA GLU A 73 3.39 -9.86 16.11
C GLU A 73 2.78 -11.02 16.91
N PRO A 74 2.04 -10.83 18.03
CA PRO A 74 1.49 -11.95 18.79
C PRO A 74 0.42 -12.73 18.01
N ALA A 75 -0.36 -12.04 17.17
CA ALA A 75 -1.36 -12.70 16.32
C ALA A 75 -0.69 -13.53 15.22
N VAL A 76 0.34 -12.98 14.58
CA VAL A 76 1.09 -13.67 13.53
C VAL A 76 1.88 -14.85 14.10
N GLY A 77 2.49 -14.70 15.28
CA GLY A 77 3.22 -15.78 15.96
C GLY A 77 2.34 -17.01 16.19
N LYS A 78 1.10 -16.81 16.66
CA LYS A 78 0.13 -17.90 16.84
C LYS A 78 -0.26 -18.58 15.53
N LEU A 79 -0.37 -17.82 14.43
CA LEU A 79 -0.67 -18.38 13.10
C LEU A 79 0.50 -19.19 12.54
N VAL A 80 1.73 -18.73 12.74
CA VAL A 80 2.95 -19.46 12.33
C VAL A 80 3.08 -20.75 13.13
N GLU A 81 2.85 -20.71 14.44
CA GLU A 81 2.87 -21.90 15.30
C GLU A 81 1.81 -22.91 14.87
N LEU A 82 0.57 -22.47 14.63
CA LEU A 82 -0.50 -23.34 14.12
C LEU A 82 -0.13 -23.96 12.76
N GLY A 83 0.41 -23.16 11.83
CA GLY A 83 0.87 -23.66 10.53
C GLY A 83 1.99 -24.69 10.66
N SER A 84 2.93 -24.47 11.59
CA SER A 84 4.00 -25.42 11.88
C SER A 84 3.45 -26.73 12.45
N TRP A 85 2.52 -26.66 13.41
CA TRP A 85 1.87 -27.83 13.98
C TRP A 85 1.10 -28.60 12.90
N VAL A 86 0.27 -27.94 12.10
CA VAL A 86 -0.45 -28.60 11.00
C VAL A 86 0.51 -29.30 10.04
N SER A 87 1.60 -28.65 9.63
CA SER A 87 2.59 -29.28 8.75
C SER A 87 3.26 -30.52 9.37
N THR A 88 3.41 -30.55 10.70
CA THR A 88 3.97 -31.71 11.42
C THR A 88 2.97 -32.84 11.67
N VAL A 89 1.68 -32.55 11.85
CA VAL A 89 0.65 -33.57 12.15
C VAL A 89 0.00 -34.12 10.88
N ALA A 90 -0.11 -33.30 9.84
CA ALA A 90 -0.68 -33.72 8.56
C ALA A 90 0.28 -34.57 7.72
N GLY A 91 1.61 -34.47 7.96
CA GLY A 91 2.63 -35.08 7.10
C GLY A 91 2.58 -34.53 5.64
N PRO A 92 3.56 -34.86 4.78
CA PRO A 92 3.48 -34.52 3.36
C PRO A 92 2.32 -35.22 2.64
#